data_AF-A0A7W7C8R8-F1
#
_entry.id   AF-A0A7W7C8R8-F1
#
_cell.length_a   1.000
_cell.length_b   1.000
_cell.length_c   1.000
_cell.angle_alpha   90.00
_cell.angle_beta   90.00
_cell.angle_gamma   90.00
#
_symmetry.space_group_name_H-M   'P 1'
#
loop_
_entity.id
_entity.type
_entity.pdbx_description
1 polymer ?
#
loop_
_entity_poly.entity_id
_entity_poly.type
_entity_poly.pdbx_seq_one_letter_code
_entity_poly.pdbx_strand_id
1 'polypeptide(L)'
;MQTTSHVLSLPVAEPAVAAAHFAAELAFEADPDDVHRDLVAGTVTGYVLVECRRPEAFAAARIPGAINLPYATLTEENTAHLDRDLVYLCYCESFQCNAATKGAARLAGLGFKVKRLAGGIQAWIGADYPIEGDAVVGGDVRDAAVAGGGPGAAGPGVAAPGVRGAGDHIHRAVACAC
;
A
#
# COMPACT_ATOMS: atom_id res chain seq x y z
N MET A 1 42.51 -7.60 -10.35
CA MET A 1 41.90 -6.95 -9.17
C MET A 1 40.68 -7.77 -8.82
N GLN A 2 40.62 -8.39 -7.63
CA GLN A 2 39.42 -9.14 -7.21
C GLN A 2 38.34 -8.13 -6.85
N THR A 3 37.30 -8.07 -7.69
CA THR A 3 36.13 -7.24 -7.45
C THR A 3 35.24 -7.97 -6.45
N THR A 4 35.41 -7.70 -5.16
CA THR A 4 34.52 -8.25 -4.13
C THR A 4 33.15 -7.57 -4.25
N SER A 5 32.07 -8.35 -4.21
CA SER A 5 30.71 -7.81 -4.20
C SER A 5 30.49 -6.90 -2.99
N HIS A 6 29.97 -5.68 -3.20
CA HIS A 6 29.59 -4.78 -2.10
C HIS A 6 28.46 -5.39 -1.24
N VAL A 7 27.55 -6.15 -1.86
CA VAL A 7 26.45 -6.83 -1.16
C VAL A 7 26.96 -7.89 -0.18
N LEU A 8 28.07 -8.55 -0.54
CA LEU A 8 28.69 -9.62 0.26
C LEU A 8 29.95 -9.13 0.99
N SER A 9 30.07 -7.81 1.20
CA SER A 9 31.16 -7.24 1.99
C SER A 9 31.05 -7.58 3.49
N LEU A 10 29.83 -7.97 3.92
CA LEU A 10 29.55 -8.55 5.23
C LEU A 10 29.00 -9.97 5.06
N PRO A 11 29.30 -10.90 5.99
CA PRO A 11 28.72 -12.23 5.96
C PRO A 11 27.21 -12.17 6.19
N VAL A 12 26.46 -13.02 5.48
CA VAL A 12 25.02 -13.18 5.70
C VAL A 12 24.74 -13.88 7.03
N ALA A 13 23.57 -13.64 7.62
CA ALA A 13 23.12 -14.37 8.80
C ALA A 13 22.80 -15.84 8.47
N GLU A 14 22.92 -16.72 9.47
CA GLU A 14 22.44 -18.10 9.37
C GLU A 14 20.93 -18.15 9.08
N PRO A 15 20.43 -19.11 8.27
CA PRO A 15 19.03 -19.13 7.84
C PRO A 15 18.00 -19.05 8.98
N ALA A 16 18.25 -19.71 10.11
CA ALA A 16 17.36 -19.66 11.27
C ALA A 16 17.31 -18.27 11.93
N VAL A 17 18.45 -17.57 11.97
CA VAL A 17 18.53 -16.21 12.51
C VAL A 17 17.81 -15.24 11.59
N ALA A 18 18.02 -15.36 10.27
CA ALA A 18 17.31 -14.56 9.29
C ALA A 18 15.79 -14.76 9.35
N ALA A 19 15.34 -16.02 9.43
CA ALA A 19 13.92 -16.34 9.55
C ALA A 19 13.27 -15.70 10.80
N ALA A 20 13.93 -15.79 11.96
CA ALA A 20 13.43 -15.18 13.19
C ALA A 20 13.39 -13.64 13.10
N HIS A 21 14.40 -13.03 12.48
CA HIS A 21 14.45 -11.58 12.27
C HIS A 21 13.30 -11.08 11.39
N PHE A 22 13.13 -11.66 10.20
CA PHE A 22 12.09 -11.23 9.27
C PHE A 22 10.68 -11.57 9.77
N ALA A 23 10.49 -12.68 10.50
CA ALA A 23 9.21 -12.97 11.14
C ALA A 23 8.85 -11.91 12.20
N ALA A 24 9.83 -11.42 12.97
CA ALA A 24 9.60 -10.35 13.93
C ALA A 24 9.29 -9.02 13.22
N GLU A 25 9.99 -8.69 12.13
CA GLU A 25 9.70 -7.50 11.32
C GLU A 25 8.26 -7.53 10.77
N LEU A 26 7.85 -8.65 10.17
CA LEU A 26 6.49 -8.85 9.64
C LEU A 26 5.41 -8.85 10.73
N ALA A 27 5.76 -9.06 12.00
CA ALA A 27 4.81 -8.92 13.10
C ALA A 27 4.46 -7.46 13.41
N PHE A 28 5.29 -6.50 13.01
CA PHE A 28 5.06 -5.06 13.24
C PHE A 28 4.46 -4.34 12.05
N GLU A 29 4.45 -4.94 10.86
CA GLU A 29 4.07 -4.29 9.62
C GLU A 29 3.13 -5.13 8.75
N ALA A 30 2.47 -4.45 7.82
CA ALA A 30 1.80 -5.01 6.65
C ALA A 30 2.11 -4.08 5.47
N ASP A 31 2.09 -4.60 4.25
CA ASP A 31 2.29 -3.78 3.05
C ASP A 31 0.94 -3.39 2.40
N PRO A 32 0.94 -2.46 1.41
CA PRO A 32 -0.28 -2.09 0.71
C PRO A 32 -0.98 -3.25 -0.01
N ASP A 33 -0.22 -4.24 -0.47
CA ASP A 33 -0.71 -5.35 -1.29
C ASP A 33 -1.51 -6.35 -0.43
N ASP A 34 -1.06 -6.63 0.80
CA ASP A 34 -1.82 -7.39 1.80
C ASP A 34 -3.21 -6.76 2.05
N VAL A 35 -3.24 -5.46 2.33
CA VAL A 35 -4.48 -4.73 2.62
C VAL A 35 -5.40 -4.67 1.40
N HIS A 36 -4.84 -4.41 0.22
CA HIS A 36 -5.63 -4.35 -1.01
C HIS A 36 -6.26 -5.70 -1.35
N ARG A 37 -5.52 -6.80 -1.18
CA ARG A 37 -6.06 -8.16 -1.36
C ARG A 37 -7.27 -8.41 -0.45
N ASP A 38 -7.17 -8.04 0.83
CA ASP A 38 -8.28 -8.20 1.77
C ASP A 38 -9.50 -7.36 1.36
N LEU A 39 -9.28 -6.13 0.89
CA LEU A 39 -10.35 -5.25 0.42
C LEU A 39 -11.05 -5.81 -0.81
N VAL A 40 -10.30 -6.29 -1.82
CA VAL A 40 -10.87 -6.88 -3.04
C VAL A 40 -11.60 -8.18 -2.74
N ALA A 41 -11.07 -9.01 -1.85
CA ALA A 41 -11.71 -10.26 -1.44
C ALA A 41 -12.92 -10.04 -0.53
N GLY A 42 -13.10 -8.82 0.01
CA GLY A 42 -14.12 -8.54 1.03
C GLY A 42 -13.85 -9.27 2.34
N THR A 43 -12.59 -9.59 2.63
CA THR A 43 -12.15 -10.39 3.79
C THR A 43 -11.51 -9.56 4.89
N VAL A 44 -11.58 -8.22 4.81
CA VAL A 44 -11.12 -7.31 5.88
C VAL A 44 -11.83 -7.67 7.19
N THR A 45 -11.11 -8.41 8.04
CA THR A 45 -11.59 -8.92 9.31
C THR A 45 -10.42 -8.91 10.30
N GLY A 46 -10.69 -8.58 11.57
CA GLY A 46 -9.66 -8.60 12.61
C GLY A 46 -8.70 -7.40 12.65
N TYR A 47 -8.84 -6.41 11.75
CA TYR A 47 -8.07 -5.17 11.82
C TYR A 47 -8.83 -3.94 11.32
N VAL A 48 -8.34 -2.76 11.71
CA VAL A 48 -8.84 -1.44 11.31
C VAL A 48 -7.67 -0.60 10.79
N LEU A 49 -7.85 0.05 9.65
CA LEU A 49 -6.89 1.00 9.09
C LEU A 49 -7.01 2.35 9.81
N VAL A 50 -5.86 2.93 10.19
CA VAL A 50 -5.81 4.17 10.98
C VAL A 50 -4.90 5.20 10.33
N GLU A 51 -5.49 6.29 9.85
CA GLU A 51 -4.73 7.49 9.49
C GLU A 51 -4.34 8.24 10.76
N CYS A 52 -3.03 8.31 11.02
CA CYS A 52 -2.50 8.94 12.23
C CYS A 52 -2.19 10.43 12.09
N ARG A 53 -2.34 11.02 10.89
CA ARG A 53 -2.19 12.45 10.64
C ARG A 53 -3.43 13.24 11.09
N ARG A 54 -3.35 14.56 10.91
CA ARG A 54 -4.44 15.50 11.22
C ARG A 54 -5.69 15.21 10.36
N PRO A 55 -6.89 15.59 10.81
CA PRO A 55 -8.14 15.36 10.08
C PRO A 55 -8.14 15.90 8.66
N GLU A 56 -7.44 17.01 8.39
CA GLU A 56 -7.36 17.58 7.05
C GLU A 56 -6.68 16.62 6.05
N ALA A 57 -5.68 15.86 6.50
CA ALA A 57 -5.01 14.89 5.63
C ALA A 57 -5.92 13.70 5.31
N PHE A 58 -6.68 13.22 6.31
CA PHE A 58 -7.67 12.14 6.15
C PHE A 58 -8.86 12.54 5.28
N ALA A 59 -9.30 13.79 5.40
CA ALA A 59 -10.35 14.35 4.57
C ALA A 59 -9.89 14.47 3.11
N ALA A 60 -8.65 14.91 2.87
CA ALA A 60 -8.10 15.04 1.52
C ALA A 60 -7.96 13.69 0.80
N ALA A 61 -7.34 12.70 1.44
CA ALA A 61 -7.18 11.36 0.90
C ALA A 61 -6.98 10.32 2.02
N ARG A 62 -7.69 9.21 1.94
CA ARG A 62 -7.61 8.07 2.87
C ARG A 62 -7.76 6.75 2.15
N ILE A 63 -7.26 5.69 2.77
CA ILE A 63 -7.47 4.31 2.30
C ILE A 63 -8.93 3.93 2.59
N PRO A 64 -9.63 3.23 1.69
CA PRO A 64 -11.03 2.84 1.90
C PRO A 64 -11.25 2.12 3.23
N GLY A 65 -12.30 2.53 3.96
CA GLY A 65 -12.63 1.97 5.28
C GLY A 65 -11.70 2.39 6.43
N ALA A 66 -10.72 3.27 6.21
CA ALA A 66 -9.89 3.79 7.29
C ALA A 66 -10.65 4.74 8.23
N ILE A 67 -10.23 4.78 9.50
CA ILE A 67 -10.64 5.79 10.48
C ILE A 67 -9.50 6.81 10.70
N ASN A 68 -9.83 7.99 11.22
CA ASN A 68 -8.82 8.97 11.61
C ASN A 68 -8.61 8.99 13.13
N LEU A 69 -7.39 8.68 13.56
CA LEU A 69 -6.97 8.85 14.96
C LEU A 69 -5.64 9.61 14.99
N PRO A 70 -5.67 10.96 14.99
CA PRO A 70 -4.46 11.76 15.01
C PRO A 70 -3.57 11.42 16.21
N TYR A 71 -2.31 11.06 15.96
CA TYR A 71 -1.44 10.56 17.03
C TYR A 71 -1.32 11.56 18.20
N ALA A 72 -1.37 12.86 17.90
CA ALA A 72 -1.17 13.93 18.87
C ALA A 72 -2.28 13.96 19.95
N THR A 73 -3.48 13.54 19.60
CA THR A 73 -4.67 13.63 20.44
C THR A 73 -5.10 12.30 21.04
N LEU A 74 -4.44 11.18 20.73
CA LEU A 74 -4.75 9.87 21.32
C LEU A 74 -4.69 9.90 22.85
N THR A 75 -5.79 9.52 23.50
CA THR A 75 -5.91 9.35 24.96
C THR A 75 -6.68 8.06 25.27
N GLU A 76 -6.72 7.67 26.54
CA GLU A 76 -7.55 6.55 26.98
C GLU A 76 -9.04 6.83 26.74
N GLU A 77 -9.53 8.03 27.06
CA GLU A 77 -10.95 8.36 26.90
C GLU A 77 -11.42 8.31 25.44
N ASN A 78 -10.64 8.84 24.50
CA ASN A 78 -11.05 8.87 23.10
C ASN A 78 -10.81 7.55 22.35
N THR A 79 -10.17 6.58 22.99
CA THR A 79 -10.02 5.22 22.48
C THR A 79 -10.85 4.20 23.24
N ALA A 80 -11.57 4.59 24.30
CA ALA A 80 -12.31 3.66 25.16
C ALA A 80 -13.40 2.84 24.44
N HIS A 81 -13.91 3.34 23.32
CA HIS A 81 -14.94 2.68 22.50
C HIS A 81 -14.37 1.71 21.45
N LEU A 82 -13.04 1.65 21.30
CA LEU A 82 -12.35 0.83 20.33
C LEU A 82 -12.23 -0.62 20.83
N ASP A 83 -12.40 -1.58 19.92
CA ASP A 83 -12.31 -3.01 20.21
C ASP A 83 -10.86 -3.45 20.38
N ARG A 84 -10.52 -3.99 21.55
CA ARG A 84 -9.16 -4.44 21.91
C ARG A 84 -8.76 -5.75 21.26
N ASP A 85 -9.72 -6.49 20.70
CA ASP A 85 -9.41 -7.74 20.00
C ASP A 85 -8.89 -7.51 18.58
N LEU A 86 -9.18 -6.35 17.98
CA LEU A 86 -8.73 -5.94 16.66
C LEU A 86 -7.27 -5.45 16.64
N VAL A 87 -6.65 -5.55 15.47
CA VAL A 87 -5.35 -4.92 15.17
C VAL A 87 -5.58 -3.54 14.56
N TYR A 88 -4.91 -2.52 15.08
CA TYR A 88 -4.95 -1.15 14.52
C TYR A 88 -3.74 -0.94 13.60
N LEU A 89 -3.98 -0.96 12.30
CA LEU A 89 -2.98 -0.81 11.25
C LEU A 89 -2.77 0.68 10.93
N CYS A 90 -1.75 1.26 11.56
CA CYS A 90 -1.46 2.68 11.52
C CYS A 90 -0.69 3.08 10.26
N TYR A 91 -1.13 4.14 9.58
CA TYR A 91 -0.44 4.69 8.42
C TYR A 91 -0.29 6.22 8.52
N CYS A 92 0.62 6.74 7.70
CA CYS A 92 0.86 8.17 7.49
C CYS A 92 1.00 8.41 5.98
N GLU A 93 1.57 9.55 5.59
CA GLU A 93 1.97 9.89 4.23
C GLU A 93 2.93 8.87 3.62
N SER A 94 4.10 8.69 4.23
CA SER A 94 5.22 7.93 3.65
C SER A 94 6.22 7.47 4.70
N PHE A 95 7.30 6.80 4.26
CA PHE A 95 8.43 6.41 5.12
C PHE A 95 9.15 7.61 5.78
N GLN A 96 9.02 8.82 5.23
CA GLN A 96 9.60 10.04 5.79
C GLN A 96 8.74 10.61 6.93
N CYS A 97 7.54 10.06 7.14
CA CYS A 97 6.63 10.48 8.18
C CYS A 97 6.66 9.56 9.41
N ASN A 98 6.75 10.17 10.60
CA ASN A 98 6.70 9.46 11.87
C ASN A 98 5.31 9.37 12.53
N ALA A 99 4.24 9.87 11.92
CA ALA A 99 2.90 9.86 12.55
C ALA A 99 2.38 8.44 12.78
N ALA A 100 2.58 7.53 11.82
CA ALA A 100 2.20 6.12 11.96
C ALA A 100 2.92 5.46 13.14
N THR A 101 4.24 5.65 13.25
CA THR A 101 5.05 5.12 14.35
C THR A 101 4.63 5.72 15.70
N LYS A 102 4.37 7.03 15.76
CA LYS A 102 3.89 7.69 16.98
C LYS A 102 2.48 7.22 17.38
N GLY A 103 1.59 7.02 16.41
CA GLY A 103 0.23 6.52 16.62
C GLY A 103 0.24 5.08 17.14
N ALA A 104 0.97 4.20 16.45
CA ALA A 104 1.15 2.80 16.86
C ALA A 104 1.75 2.70 18.27
N ALA A 105 2.81 3.46 18.58
CA ALA A 105 3.42 3.45 19.91
C ALA A 105 2.45 3.91 21.01
N ARG A 106 1.64 4.95 20.76
CA ARG A 106 0.63 5.43 21.71
C ARG A 106 -0.49 4.42 21.91
N LEU A 107 -1.05 3.87 20.83
CA LEU A 107 -2.08 2.83 20.90
C LEU A 107 -1.57 1.58 21.62
N ALA A 108 -0.34 1.13 21.34
CA ALA A 108 0.27 0.03 22.07
C ALA A 108 0.41 0.34 23.57
N GLY A 109 0.81 1.56 23.93
CA GLY A 109 0.86 2.02 25.32
C GLY A 109 -0.50 2.05 26.03
N LEU A 110 -1.60 2.15 25.27
CA LEU A 110 -2.98 2.05 25.76
C LEU A 110 -3.53 0.61 25.74
N GLY A 111 -2.70 -0.37 25.37
CA GLY A 111 -3.04 -1.79 25.37
C GLY A 111 -3.73 -2.32 24.11
N PHE A 112 -3.60 -1.62 22.98
CA PHE A 112 -4.09 -2.11 21.68
C PHE A 112 -3.04 -2.95 20.95
N LYS A 113 -3.50 -3.90 20.12
CA LYS A 113 -2.65 -4.58 19.14
C LYS A 113 -2.47 -3.65 17.95
N VAL A 114 -1.24 -3.47 17.48
CA VAL A 114 -0.93 -2.52 16.41
C VAL A 114 0.01 -3.10 15.38
N LYS A 115 -0.11 -2.60 14.16
CA LYS A 115 0.86 -2.74 13.08
C LYS A 115 1.03 -1.40 12.38
N ARG A 116 2.05 -1.25 11.55
CA ARG A 116 2.19 -0.12 10.61
C ARG A 116 1.94 -0.58 9.18
N LEU A 117 1.32 0.28 8.38
CA LEU A 117 1.29 0.10 6.93
C LEU A 117 2.60 0.64 6.35
N ALA A 118 3.42 -0.24 5.78
CA ALA A 118 4.68 0.12 5.17
C ALA A 118 4.46 1.10 4.01
N GLY A 119 5.29 2.14 3.93
CA GLY A 119 5.23 3.14 2.86
C GLY A 119 4.05 4.12 2.89
N GLY A 120 3.06 3.92 3.77
CA GLY A 120 1.94 4.84 3.96
C GLY A 120 1.02 5.00 2.72
N ILE A 121 0.22 6.06 2.71
CA ILE A 121 -0.72 6.32 1.62
C ILE A 121 -0.02 6.65 0.29
N GLN A 122 1.23 7.11 0.29
CA GLN A 122 1.99 7.31 -0.95
C GLN A 122 2.33 5.99 -1.63
N ALA A 123 2.71 4.95 -0.89
CA ALA A 123 2.94 3.63 -1.47
C ALA A 123 1.63 3.01 -1.96
N TRP A 124 0.52 3.22 -1.24
CA TRP A 124 -0.82 2.83 -1.66
C TRP A 124 -1.22 3.48 -3.00
N ILE A 125 -1.08 4.80 -3.11
CA ILE A 125 -1.37 5.56 -4.35
C ILE A 125 -0.41 5.15 -5.47
N GLY A 126 0.87 4.95 -5.16
CA GLY A 126 1.87 4.53 -6.15
C GLY A 126 1.64 3.13 -6.71
N ALA A 127 0.82 2.30 -6.03
CA ALA A 127 0.34 1.02 -6.53
C ALA A 127 -1.00 1.11 -7.29
N ASP A 128 -1.47 2.32 -7.59
CA ASP A 128 -2.74 2.61 -8.27
C ASP A 128 -3.98 2.06 -7.53
N TYR A 129 -3.91 1.95 -6.20
CA TYR A 129 -5.02 1.45 -5.38
C TYR A 129 -6.07 2.54 -5.07
N PRO A 130 -7.37 2.17 -4.93
CA PRO A 130 -8.45 3.14 -4.73
C PRO A 130 -8.28 3.96 -3.45
N ILE A 131 -8.67 5.25 -3.48
CA ILE A 131 -8.70 6.12 -2.30
C ILE A 131 -10.10 6.72 -2.11
N GLU A 132 -10.42 7.12 -0.89
CA GLU A 132 -11.56 7.98 -0.57
C GLU A 132 -11.06 9.38 -0.17
N GLY A 133 -11.92 10.39 -0.26
CA GLY A 133 -11.61 11.73 0.23
C GLY A 133 -12.53 12.79 -0.38
N ASP A 134 -12.57 13.96 0.25
CA ASP A 134 -13.39 15.10 -0.17
C ASP A 134 -12.86 15.73 -1.47
N ALA A 135 -11.59 15.49 -1.78
CA ALA A 135 -10.99 15.85 -3.07
C ALA A 135 -11.32 14.84 -4.19
N VAL A 136 -11.91 13.68 -3.86
CA VAL A 136 -12.36 12.66 -4.83
C VAL A 136 -13.77 13.04 -5.31
N VAL A 137 -13.89 14.19 -5.99
CA VAL A 137 -15.12 14.57 -6.69
C VAL A 137 -15.00 14.11 -8.13
N GLY A 138 -15.67 12.99 -8.45
CA GLY A 138 -16.07 12.58 -9.81
C GLY A 138 -15.00 12.68 -10.91
N GLY A 139 -14.15 11.66 -11.01
CA GLY A 139 -13.28 11.45 -12.16
C GLY A 139 -13.41 10.03 -12.66
N ASP A 140 -14.02 9.86 -13.83
CA ASP A 140 -14.09 8.61 -14.57
C ASP A 140 -12.71 7.95 -14.68
N VAL A 141 -12.67 6.64 -14.50
CA VAL A 141 -11.50 5.81 -14.79
C VAL A 141 -11.35 5.74 -16.31
N ARG A 142 -10.77 6.77 -16.93
CA ARG A 142 -10.21 6.77 -18.29
C ARG A 142 -9.36 8.04 -18.50
N ASP A 143 -8.16 7.80 -19.01
CA ASP A 143 -7.23 8.78 -19.60
C ASP A 143 -6.35 9.61 -18.65
N ALA A 144 -5.47 8.93 -17.90
CA ALA A 144 -4.17 9.52 -17.57
C ALA A 144 -3.26 9.44 -18.81
N ALA A 145 -3.46 10.39 -19.73
CA ALA A 145 -2.56 10.59 -20.87
C ALA A 145 -1.18 11.04 -20.38
N VAL A 146 -0.16 10.35 -20.86
CA VAL A 146 1.26 10.65 -20.75
C VAL A 146 1.55 12.10 -21.16
N ALA A 147 2.10 12.88 -20.22
CA ALA A 147 2.80 14.13 -20.50
C ALA A 147 4.29 13.94 -20.17
N GLY A 148 5.10 13.80 -21.21
CA GLY A 148 6.56 13.66 -21.11
C GLY A 148 7.33 14.98 -21.31
N GLY A 149 8.65 14.89 -21.05
CA GLY A 149 9.70 15.82 -21.51
C GLY A 149 10.79 16.01 -20.44
N GLY A 150 12.07 15.68 -20.64
CA GLY A 150 12.87 15.28 -21.82
C GLY A 150 14.26 14.78 -21.37
N PRO A 151 15.37 15.04 -22.11
CA PRO A 151 15.78 14.31 -23.30
C PRO A 151 17.14 13.57 -23.16
N GLY A 152 17.39 12.62 -24.08
CA GLY A 152 18.73 12.45 -24.67
C GLY A 152 19.46 11.11 -24.43
N ALA A 153 19.38 10.20 -25.41
CA ALA A 153 20.55 9.49 -25.95
C ALA A 153 20.13 8.73 -27.22
N ALA A 154 20.69 9.12 -28.37
CA ALA A 154 20.52 8.46 -29.65
C ALA A 154 21.39 7.20 -29.73
N GLY A 155 20.80 6.09 -30.15
CA GLY A 155 21.48 4.87 -30.60
C GLY A 155 20.92 4.44 -31.96
N PRO A 156 21.74 3.85 -32.85
CA PRO A 156 21.35 3.67 -34.25
C PRO A 156 20.38 2.51 -34.43
N GLY A 157 19.43 2.70 -35.35
CA GLY A 157 18.34 1.79 -35.63
C GLY A 157 18.73 0.52 -36.38
N VAL A 158 18.01 -0.55 -36.07
CA VAL A 158 17.89 -1.74 -36.90
C VAL A 158 16.41 -1.96 -37.18
N ALA A 159 16.06 -2.02 -38.47
CA ALA A 159 14.70 -2.13 -38.98
C ALA A 159 14.14 -3.55 -38.79
N ALA A 160 12.85 -3.65 -38.45
CA ALA A 160 12.07 -4.89 -38.48
C ALA A 160 10.94 -4.77 -39.54
N PRO A 161 10.67 -5.80 -40.36
CA PRO A 161 9.61 -5.73 -41.36
C PRO A 161 8.27 -6.31 -40.86
N GLY A 162 7.21 -5.53 -41.09
CA GLY A 162 5.98 -5.97 -41.76
C GLY A 162 5.11 -7.05 -41.13
N VAL A 163 4.05 -6.63 -40.46
CA VAL A 163 2.86 -7.44 -40.15
C VAL A 163 1.96 -7.57 -41.39
N ARG A 164 1.47 -8.78 -41.68
CA ARG A 164 0.27 -9.01 -42.51
C ARG A 164 -0.72 -9.83 -41.70
N GLY A 165 -1.96 -9.35 -41.65
CA GLY A 165 -3.06 -9.93 -40.87
C GLY A 165 -3.92 -10.94 -41.65
N ALA A 166 -5.15 -11.08 -41.14
CA ALA A 166 -6.29 -11.94 -41.51
C ALA A 166 -6.48 -13.10 -40.52
N GLY A 167 -7.66 -13.38 -39.98
CA GLY A 167 -8.98 -12.84 -40.28
C GLY A 167 -10.03 -13.33 -39.28
N ASP A 168 -11.23 -12.80 -39.50
CA ASP A 168 -12.51 -13.03 -38.82
C ASP A 168 -12.80 -14.48 -38.44
N HIS A 169 -13.43 -14.69 -37.28
CA HIS A 169 -14.61 -15.55 -37.18
C HIS A 169 -15.56 -15.05 -36.08
N ILE A 170 -16.66 -14.45 -36.54
CA ILE A 170 -17.86 -14.15 -35.77
C ILE A 170 -18.72 -15.43 -35.78
N HIS A 171 -19.10 -15.95 -34.61
CA HIS A 171 -20.38 -16.64 -34.45
C HIS A 171 -20.95 -16.41 -33.03
N ARG A 172 -22.06 -15.64 -33.02
CA ARG A 172 -23.26 -15.75 -32.17
C ARG A 172 -23.48 -17.14 -31.56
N ALA A 173 -24.20 -17.39 -30.47
CA ALA A 173 -24.92 -16.66 -29.44
C ALA A 173 -25.56 -17.76 -28.53
N VAL A 174 -25.85 -17.45 -27.25
CA VAL A 174 -27.08 -17.81 -26.47
C VAL A 174 -27.49 -19.31 -26.45
N ALA A 175 -27.63 -20.04 -25.33
CA ALA A 175 -28.48 -19.77 -24.17
C ALA A 175 -28.24 -20.77 -23.00
N CYS A 176 -28.85 -20.42 -21.87
CA CYS A 176 -28.97 -21.09 -20.58
C CYS A 176 -29.94 -22.30 -20.55
N ALA A 177 -29.89 -23.05 -19.45
CA ALA A 177 -30.76 -24.16 -18.97
C ALA A 177 -30.59 -25.51 -19.70
N CYS A 178 -30.35 -26.64 -19.04
CA CYS A 178 -30.81 -27.13 -17.73
C CYS A 178 -29.69 -27.83 -16.94
#